data_AF-A0A6P9AYM8-F1
#
_entry.id   AF-A0A6P9AYM8-F1
#
_cell.length_a   1.000
_cell.length_b   1.000
_cell.length_c   1.000
_cell.angle_alpha   90.00
_cell.angle_beta   90.00
_cell.angle_gamma   90.00
#
_symmetry.space_group_name_H-M   'P 1'
#
loop_
_entity.id
_entity.type
_entity.pdbx_description
1 polymer ?
#
loop_
_entity_poly.entity_id
_entity_poly.type
_entity_poly.pdbx_seq_one_letter_code
_entity_poly.pdbx_strand_id
1 'polypeptide(L)'
;MSSSQPNSSNDNLQSITSGDWDVSKILGYDEKQHKIYFLSTEELPRTRHLYSASTKGNFNRQCLSCDLINNCTYFRATFSHNMAYFLLTCEGPRIPMVTVHRTSDTEKLFDLEVNARVQKTVAERQMPKREYLDIKIQDYKLPLQILKPAVFMENTHYPLLLIV
;
A
#
# COMPACT_ATOMS: atom_id res chain seq x y z
N MET A 1 -28.91 -5.00 4.21
CA MET A 1 -29.83 -4.10 4.93
C MET A 1 -28.98 -3.17 5.79
N SER A 2 -28.66 -1.98 5.27
CA SER A 2 -27.94 -0.95 6.04
C SER A 2 -28.97 -0.24 6.90
N SER A 3 -28.82 -0.30 8.22
CA SER A 3 -29.73 0.34 9.17
C SER A 3 -29.55 1.85 9.12
N SER A 4 -30.47 2.52 8.44
CA SER A 4 -30.67 3.96 8.48
C SER A 4 -31.41 4.36 9.76
N GLN A 5 -30.71 4.38 10.89
CA GLN A 5 -31.17 5.13 12.06
C GLN A 5 -30.29 6.36 12.23
N PRO A 6 -30.86 7.58 12.29
CA PRO A 6 -30.10 8.77 12.60
C PRO A 6 -29.73 8.71 14.08
N ASN A 7 -28.46 8.50 14.40
CA ASN A 7 -27.96 8.68 15.76
C ASN A 7 -28.20 10.14 16.16
N SER A 8 -29.04 10.35 17.18
CA SER A 8 -29.34 11.65 17.77
C SER A 8 -28.28 12.05 18.80
N SER A 9 -27.02 12.01 18.40
CA SER A 9 -25.90 12.64 19.09
C SER A 9 -25.51 13.87 18.26
N ASN A 10 -25.26 15.01 18.89
CA ASN A 10 -24.59 16.16 18.25
C ASN A 10 -23.13 15.77 17.94
N ASP A 11 -22.94 14.77 17.09
CA ASP A 11 -21.64 14.31 16.68
C ASP A 11 -21.10 15.32 15.68
N ASN A 12 -20.10 16.09 16.11
CA ASN A 12 -19.25 16.85 15.19
C ASN A 12 -18.44 15.85 14.35
N LEU A 13 -19.08 15.28 13.34
CA LEU A 13 -18.47 14.38 12.38
C LEU A 13 -17.70 15.20 11.35
N GLN A 14 -16.39 15.03 11.34
CA GLN A 14 -15.51 15.67 10.38
C GLN A 14 -14.61 14.65 9.70
N SER A 15 -14.75 14.52 8.38
CA SER A 15 -13.88 13.68 7.57
C SER A 15 -12.52 14.33 7.38
N ILE A 16 -11.46 13.61 7.72
CA ILE A 16 -10.06 14.02 7.49
C ILE A 16 -9.62 13.69 6.06
N THR A 17 -10.21 12.64 5.47
CA THR A 17 -9.86 12.12 4.15
C THR A 17 -11.10 12.01 3.27
N SER A 18 -10.91 12.18 1.96
CA SER A 18 -11.96 12.01 0.95
C SER A 18 -11.36 11.73 -0.43
N GLY A 19 -12.12 11.02 -1.26
CA GLY A 19 -11.76 10.65 -2.63
C GLY A 19 -12.27 9.24 -2.98
N ASP A 20 -12.09 8.85 -4.24
CA ASP A 20 -12.51 7.53 -4.76
C ASP A 20 -11.48 6.44 -4.46
N TRP A 21 -11.17 6.26 -3.16
CA TRP A 21 -10.18 5.32 -2.64
C TRP A 21 -10.45 5.04 -1.16
N ASP A 22 -9.86 3.96 -0.63
CA ASP A 22 -10.14 3.49 0.72
C ASP A 22 -8.95 3.67 1.67
N VAL A 23 -9.25 4.11 2.90
CA VAL A 23 -8.35 3.93 4.04
C VAL A 23 -8.48 2.50 4.54
N SER A 24 -7.46 1.69 4.26
CA SER A 24 -7.48 0.26 4.62
C SER A 24 -7.15 -0.03 6.08
N LYS A 25 -6.34 0.83 6.73
CA LYS A 25 -5.96 0.66 8.14
C LYS A 25 -5.42 1.96 8.74
N ILE A 26 -5.92 2.32 9.93
CA ILE A 26 -5.31 3.35 10.78
C ILE A 26 -4.20 2.71 11.61
N LEU A 27 -3.01 3.33 11.62
CA LEU A 27 -1.82 2.78 12.27
C LEU A 27 -1.49 3.48 13.58
N GLY A 28 -1.79 4.77 13.69
CA GLY A 28 -1.48 5.55 14.87
C GLY A 28 -1.84 7.01 14.73
N TYR A 29 -1.96 7.68 15.88
CA TYR A 29 -2.14 9.12 15.99
C TYR A 29 -1.02 9.70 16.86
N ASP A 30 -0.29 10.67 16.32
CA ASP A 30 0.66 11.50 17.06
C ASP A 30 -0.06 12.76 17.54
N GLU A 31 -0.40 12.78 18.82
CA GLU A 31 -1.09 13.89 19.46
C GLU A 31 -0.23 15.16 19.52
N LYS A 32 1.09 15.04 19.65
CA LYS A 32 2.00 16.19 19.76
C LYS A 32 2.11 16.93 18.43
N GLN A 33 2.14 16.18 17.33
CA GLN A 33 2.23 16.74 15.98
C GLN A 33 0.86 16.93 15.31
N HIS A 34 -0.22 16.48 15.94
CA HIS A 34 -1.56 16.43 15.34
C HIS A 34 -1.57 15.73 13.99
N LYS A 35 -0.94 14.55 13.90
CA LYS A 35 -0.85 13.74 12.68
C LYS A 35 -1.44 12.36 12.87
N ILE A 36 -2.24 11.90 11.92
CA ILE A 36 -2.72 10.53 11.83
C ILE A 36 -1.97 9.79 10.72
N TYR A 37 -1.60 8.54 10.97
CA TYR A 37 -0.90 7.67 10.02
C TYR A 37 -1.78 6.49 9.62
N PHE A 38 -1.85 6.19 8.33
CA PHE A 38 -2.75 5.17 7.79
C PHE A 38 -2.24 4.56 6.49
N LEU A 39 -2.76 3.37 6.14
CA LEU A 39 -2.54 2.72 4.86
C LEU A 39 -3.72 3.04 3.93
N SER A 40 -3.44 3.46 2.69
CA SER A 40 -4.46 3.83 1.71
C SER A 40 -4.18 3.24 0.33
N THR A 41 -5.25 3.13 -0.46
CA THR A 41 -5.24 2.80 -1.90
C THR A 41 -5.33 4.04 -2.79
N GLU A 42 -5.04 5.24 -2.26
CA GLU A 42 -5.18 6.54 -2.95
C GLU A 42 -4.40 6.60 -4.27
N GLU A 43 -3.24 5.93 -4.37
CA GLU A 43 -2.50 5.83 -5.63
C GLU A 43 -3.16 4.87 -6.64
N LEU A 44 -3.37 3.60 -6.23
CA LEU A 44 -4.04 2.58 -7.03
C LEU A 44 -4.80 1.58 -6.13
N PRO A 45 -5.95 1.04 -6.58
CA PRO A 45 -6.70 0.03 -5.82
C PRO A 45 -5.92 -1.25 -5.48
N ARG A 46 -4.83 -1.53 -6.20
CA ARG A 46 -3.94 -2.70 -6.01
C ARG A 46 -2.75 -2.42 -5.09
N THR A 47 -2.46 -1.15 -4.80
CA THR A 47 -1.30 -0.74 -3.98
C THR A 47 -1.74 -0.44 -2.56
N ARG A 48 -0.80 -0.43 -1.63
CA ARG A 48 -1.02 0.09 -0.28
C ARG A 48 0.20 0.90 0.10
N HIS A 49 -0.01 2.19 0.32
CA HIS A 49 1.03 3.09 0.76
C HIS A 49 0.73 3.64 2.14
N LEU A 50 1.79 3.93 2.88
CA LEU A 50 1.75 4.66 4.14
C LEU A 50 1.56 6.15 3.86
N TYR A 51 0.51 6.72 4.45
CA TYR A 51 0.20 8.14 4.41
C TYR A 51 0.21 8.72 5.82
N SER A 52 0.39 10.04 5.87
CA SER A 52 0.05 10.86 7.03
C SER A 52 -0.94 11.95 6.64
N ALA A 53 -1.76 12.39 7.57
CA ALA A 53 -2.61 13.57 7.43
C ALA A 53 -2.57 14.43 8.69
N SER A 54 -2.63 15.76 8.53
CA SER A 54 -2.89 16.65 9.66
C SER A 54 -4.31 16.40 10.18
N THR A 55 -4.51 16.42 11.50
CA THR A 55 -5.85 16.35 12.13
C THR A 55 -6.37 17.73 12.53
N LYS A 56 -5.59 18.79 12.29
CA LYS A 56 -6.00 20.19 12.47
C LYS A 56 -5.81 20.99 11.19
N GLY A 57 -6.65 21.99 10.97
CA GLY A 57 -6.55 22.88 9.81
C GLY A 57 -6.96 22.18 8.51
N ASN A 58 -6.09 22.23 7.50
CA ASN A 58 -6.44 21.86 6.12
C ASN A 58 -6.46 20.36 5.82
N PHE A 59 -6.18 19.49 6.81
CA PHE A 59 -6.12 18.03 6.65
C PHE A 59 -5.18 17.57 5.52
N ASN A 60 -4.10 18.33 5.28
CA ASN A 60 -3.14 18.01 4.24
C ASN A 60 -2.60 16.59 4.40
N ARG A 61 -2.69 15.81 3.33
CA ARG A 61 -2.21 14.43 3.25
C ARG A 61 -0.86 14.38 2.56
N GLN A 62 0.01 13.49 3.03
CA GLN A 62 1.31 13.24 2.43
C GLN A 62 1.55 11.73 2.37
N CYS A 63 1.96 11.24 1.20
CA CYS A 63 2.45 9.88 1.06
C CYS A 63 3.88 9.79 1.61
N LEU A 64 4.12 8.87 2.55
CA LEU A 64 5.43 8.63 3.15
C LEU A 64 6.21 7.52 2.45
N SER A 65 5.52 6.57 1.81
CA SER A 65 6.16 5.39 1.20
C SER A 65 6.27 5.41 -0.33
N CYS A 66 5.64 6.36 -1.03
CA CYS A 66 5.48 6.33 -2.49
C CYS A 66 6.82 6.21 -3.24
N ASP A 67 7.83 6.98 -2.81
CA ASP A 67 9.15 7.00 -3.45
C ASP A 67 10.27 6.46 -2.54
N LEU A 68 9.91 5.79 -1.44
CA LEU A 68 10.88 5.45 -0.40
C LEU A 68 11.66 4.17 -0.69
N ILE A 69 11.01 3.20 -1.35
CA ILE A 69 11.63 1.92 -1.72
C ILE A 69 11.31 1.60 -3.18
N ASN A 70 12.35 1.62 -4.01
CA ASN A 70 12.22 1.29 -5.43
C ASN A 70 11.54 -0.07 -5.65
N ASN A 71 10.60 -0.08 -6.59
CA ASN A 71 9.83 -1.26 -7.02
C ASN A 71 9.04 -1.92 -5.88
N CYS A 72 8.60 -1.13 -4.89
CA CYS A 72 7.66 -1.56 -3.86
C CYS A 72 6.42 -0.68 -3.84
N THR A 73 5.25 -1.29 -3.90
CA THR A 73 3.96 -0.59 -3.92
C THR A 73 2.93 -1.19 -2.98
N TYR A 74 3.30 -2.24 -2.26
CA TYR A 74 2.45 -2.84 -1.23
C TYR A 74 3.20 -2.83 0.09
N PHE A 75 2.73 -1.98 1.00
CA PHE A 75 3.37 -1.73 2.28
C PHE A 75 2.48 -2.10 3.46
N ARG A 76 3.14 -2.57 4.50
CA ARG A 76 2.65 -2.62 5.87
C ARG A 76 3.58 -1.80 6.75
N ALA A 77 3.03 -1.11 7.74
CA ALA A 77 3.82 -0.36 8.70
C ALA A 77 3.35 -0.57 10.14
N THR A 78 4.28 -0.41 11.07
CA THR A 78 4.02 -0.43 12.52
C THR A 78 4.88 0.63 13.20
N PHE A 79 4.24 1.46 14.01
CA PHE A 79 4.92 2.54 14.73
C PHE A 79 5.41 2.08 16.10
N SER A 80 6.49 2.69 16.55
CA SER A 80 6.91 2.66 17.95
C SER A 80 5.85 3.33 18.85
N HIS A 81 5.82 2.96 20.14
CA HIS A 81 4.82 3.45 21.10
C HIS A 81 4.71 4.99 21.17
N ASN A 82 5.83 5.70 20.97
CA ASN A 82 5.88 7.16 21.00
C ASN A 82 5.86 7.81 19.60
N MET A 83 5.56 7.04 18.55
CA MET A 83 5.54 7.47 17.15
C MET A 83 6.86 8.02 16.61
N ALA A 84 7.99 7.92 17.33
CA ALA A 84 9.27 8.50 16.88
C ALA A 84 9.89 7.74 15.69
N TYR A 85 9.60 6.45 15.60
CA TYR A 85 10.07 5.54 14.55
C TYR A 85 8.95 4.66 14.04
N PHE A 86 9.12 4.15 12.82
CA PHE A 86 8.26 3.11 12.27
C PHE A 86 9.06 2.04 11.53
N LEU A 87 8.56 0.81 11.59
CA LEU A 87 8.96 -0.27 10.69
C LEU A 87 8.12 -0.17 9.43
N LEU A 88 8.79 -0.22 8.28
CA LEU A 88 8.15 -0.30 6.97
C LEU A 88 8.50 -1.65 6.34
N THR A 89 7.47 -2.47 6.17
CA THR A 89 7.55 -3.76 5.50
C THR A 89 7.05 -3.60 4.08
N CYS A 90 7.94 -3.80 3.12
CA CYS A 90 7.59 -3.97 1.73
C CYS A 90 7.17 -5.42 1.50
N GLU A 91 5.97 -5.64 0.99
CA GLU A 91 5.42 -6.98 0.68
C GLU A 91 5.37 -7.26 -0.83
N GLY A 92 5.62 -6.27 -1.67
CA GLY A 92 5.72 -6.44 -3.12
C GLY A 92 5.63 -5.12 -3.91
N PRO A 93 5.81 -5.16 -5.24
CA PRO A 93 6.05 -6.34 -6.08
C PRO A 93 7.49 -6.88 -6.04
N ARG A 94 8.46 -6.11 -5.53
CA ARG A 94 9.81 -6.62 -5.24
C ARG A 94 9.79 -7.75 -4.21
N ILE A 95 10.95 -8.37 -4.04
CA ILE A 95 11.17 -9.33 -2.95
C ILE A 95 10.98 -8.60 -1.61
N PRO A 96 10.16 -9.15 -0.69
CA PRO A 96 9.83 -8.48 0.56
C PRO A 96 11.06 -8.08 1.36
N MET A 97 10.98 -6.95 2.03
CA MET A 97 12.03 -6.45 2.92
C MET A 97 11.43 -5.61 4.03
N VAL A 98 12.18 -5.45 5.12
CA VAL A 98 11.80 -4.66 6.28
C VAL A 98 12.87 -3.61 6.53
N THR A 99 12.43 -2.37 6.74
CA THR A 99 13.31 -1.21 6.98
C THR A 99 12.82 -0.43 8.18
N VAL A 100 13.75 0.23 8.88
CA VAL A 100 13.44 1.09 10.02
C VAL A 100 13.64 2.54 9.63
N HIS A 101 12.65 3.38 9.93
CA HIS A 101 12.64 4.79 9.57
C HIS A 101 12.36 5.68 10.77
N ARG A 102 12.89 6.90 10.74
CA ARG A 102 12.51 7.96 11.67
C ARG A 102 11.27 8.67 11.14
N THR A 103 10.29 8.91 12.00
CA THR A 103 8.99 9.49 11.59
C THR A 103 9.08 10.96 11.20
N SER A 104 10.01 11.73 11.79
CA SER A 104 10.10 13.19 11.60
C SER A 104 10.44 13.62 10.18
N ASP A 105 11.36 12.89 9.54
CA ASP A 105 11.95 13.17 8.23
C ASP A 105 11.75 12.02 7.24
N THR A 106 11.18 10.89 7.69
CA THR A 106 11.06 9.65 6.88
C THR A 106 12.43 9.10 6.47
N GLU A 107 13.50 9.44 7.21
CA GLU A 107 14.85 8.97 6.93
C GLU A 107 14.97 7.47 7.22
N LYS A 108 15.49 6.72 6.25
CA LYS A 108 15.84 5.31 6.44
C LYS A 108 17.07 5.20 7.33
N LEU A 109 16.90 4.59 8.51
CA LEU A 109 17.98 4.38 9.46
C LEU A 109 18.81 3.14 9.10
N PHE A 110 18.15 2.01 8.88
CA PHE A 110 18.80 0.76 8.47
C PHE A 110 17.80 -0.26 7.90
N ASP A 111 18.32 -1.25 7.19
CA ASP A 111 17.58 -2.40 6.72
C ASP A 111 17.53 -3.46 7.84
N LEU A 112 16.33 -3.88 8.24
CA LEU A 112 16.13 -4.89 9.29
C LEU A 112 16.18 -6.31 8.72
N GLU A 113 15.56 -6.51 7.55
CA GLU A 113 15.56 -7.79 6.82
C GLU A 113 15.51 -7.50 5.31
N VAL A 114 16.43 -8.09 4.55
CA VAL A 114 16.52 -7.89 3.09
C VAL A 114 16.19 -9.14 2.29
N ASN A 115 16.02 -10.29 2.94
CA ASN A 115 15.76 -11.59 2.35
C ASN A 115 16.80 -11.98 1.27
N ALA A 116 18.09 -11.76 1.55
CA ALA A 116 19.19 -11.95 0.59
C ALA A 116 19.21 -13.36 -0.03
N ARG A 117 18.88 -14.40 0.75
CA ARG A 117 18.78 -15.77 0.25
C ARG A 117 17.67 -15.92 -0.78
N VAL A 118 16.49 -15.35 -0.53
CA VAL A 118 15.36 -15.35 -1.47
C VAL A 118 15.73 -14.57 -2.72
N GLN A 119 16.41 -13.42 -2.59
CA GLN A 119 16.90 -12.66 -3.74
C GLN A 119 17.79 -13.50 -4.66
N LYS A 120 18.76 -14.22 -4.09
CA LYS A 120 19.62 -15.12 -4.84
C LYS A 120 18.83 -16.25 -5.52
N THR A 121 17.98 -16.95 -4.77
CA THR A 121 17.21 -18.09 -5.30
C THR A 121 16.24 -17.67 -6.40
N VAL A 122 15.58 -16.51 -6.26
CA VAL A 122 14.65 -15.99 -7.27
C VAL A 122 15.40 -15.53 -8.52
N ALA A 123 16.59 -14.92 -8.37
CA ALA A 123 17.41 -14.49 -9.50
C ALA A 123 17.91 -15.66 -10.36
N GLU A 124 18.08 -16.84 -9.77
CA GLU A 124 18.49 -18.09 -10.45
C GLU A 124 17.29 -18.83 -11.09
N ARG A 125 16.11 -18.22 -11.15
CA ARG A 125 14.88 -18.84 -11.69
C ARG A 125 14.24 -17.96 -12.76
N GLN A 126 13.63 -18.63 -13.73
CA GLN A 126 12.83 -17.97 -14.77
C GLN A 126 11.46 -17.58 -14.21
N MET A 127 11.42 -16.43 -13.52
CA MET A 127 10.18 -15.92 -12.92
C MET A 127 9.18 -15.46 -14.00
N PRO A 128 7.87 -15.68 -13.79
CA PRO A 128 6.85 -15.21 -14.71
C PRO A 128 6.82 -13.68 -14.78
N LYS A 129 6.46 -13.15 -15.95
CA LYS A 129 6.23 -11.71 -16.14
C LYS A 129 4.81 -11.37 -15.74
N ARG A 130 4.66 -10.42 -14.82
CA ARG A 130 3.36 -9.98 -14.34
C ARG A 130 2.88 -8.77 -15.14
N GLU A 131 1.66 -8.84 -15.65
CA GLU A 131 0.97 -7.73 -16.30
C GLU A 131 -0.37 -7.50 -15.62
N TYR A 132 -0.77 -6.22 -15.59
CA TYR A 132 -2.08 -5.83 -15.10
C TYR A 132 -2.88 -5.19 -16.23
N LEU A 133 -4.15 -5.58 -16.33
CA LEU A 133 -5.11 -5.03 -17.26
C LEU A 133 -6.35 -4.62 -16.47
N ASP A 134 -7.05 -3.58 -16.90
CA ASP A 134 -8.32 -3.22 -16.29
C ASP A 134 -9.45 -3.55 -17.27
N ILE A 135 -10.40 -4.38 -16.84
CA ILE A 135 -11.60 -4.70 -17.61
C ILE A 135 -12.72 -3.79 -17.13
N LYS A 136 -13.31 -3.01 -18.04
CA LYS A 136 -14.46 -2.16 -17.72
C LYS A 136 -15.75 -2.93 -17.93
N ILE A 137 -16.57 -3.05 -16.88
CA ILE A 137 -17.93 -3.61 -16.94
C ILE A 137 -18.88 -2.59 -16.33
N GLN A 138 -19.77 -2.03 -17.16
CA GLN A 138 -20.64 -0.91 -16.78
C GLN A 138 -19.80 0.26 -16.22
N ASP A 139 -20.07 0.66 -14.98
CA ASP A 139 -19.38 1.75 -14.29
C ASP A 139 -18.15 1.29 -13.49
N TYR A 140 -17.91 -0.02 -13.42
CA TYR A 140 -16.79 -0.58 -12.66
C TYR A 140 -15.57 -0.85 -13.54
N LYS A 141 -14.39 -0.59 -12.98
CA LYS A 141 -13.09 -1.04 -13.52
C LYS A 141 -12.59 -2.20 -12.65
N LEU A 142 -12.47 -3.38 -13.25
CA LEU A 142 -12.05 -4.60 -12.59
C LEU A 142 -10.58 -4.88 -12.93
N PRO A 143 -9.66 -4.87 -11.95
CA PRO A 143 -8.26 -5.18 -12.21
C PRO A 143 -8.08 -6.69 -12.44
N LEU A 144 -7.48 -7.04 -13.57
CA LEU A 144 -7.04 -8.39 -13.92
C LEU A 144 -5.51 -8.47 -13.82
N GLN A 145 -5.01 -9.54 -13.21
CA GLN A 145 -3.59 -9.87 -13.21
C GLN A 145 -3.34 -11.06 -14.14
N ILE A 146 -2.40 -10.91 -15.06
CA ILE A 146 -1.94 -11.98 -15.95
C ILE A 146 -0.49 -12.31 -15.60
N LEU A 147 -0.20 -13.60 -15.39
CA LEU A 147 1.15 -14.12 -15.25
C LEU A 147 1.56 -14.80 -16.56
N LYS A 148 2.46 -14.16 -17.30
CA LYS A 148 3.02 -14.71 -18.53
C LYS A 148 4.27 -15.56 -18.21
N PRO A 149 4.53 -16.64 -18.97
CA PRO A 149 5.80 -17.35 -18.92
C PRO A 149 7.01 -16.40 -19.06
N ALA A 150 8.14 -16.75 -18.43
CA ALA A 150 9.34 -15.91 -18.49
C ALA A 150 9.80 -15.63 -19.94
N VAL A 151 9.67 -16.64 -20.81
CA VAL A 151 10.00 -16.59 -22.24
C VAL A 151 8.71 -16.57 -23.08
N PHE A 152 7.82 -15.62 -22.78
CA PHE A 152 6.59 -15.42 -23.54
C PHE A 152 6.88 -14.91 -24.97
N MET A 153 6.21 -15.49 -25.97
CA MET A 153 6.29 -15.12 -27.38
C MET A 153 4.89 -14.81 -27.91
N GLU A 154 4.69 -13.67 -28.55
CA GLU A 154 3.36 -13.17 -28.95
C GLU A 154 2.63 -14.10 -29.94
N ASN A 155 3.35 -14.76 -30.85
CA ASN A 155 2.75 -15.61 -31.88
C ASN A 155 2.53 -17.08 -31.45
N THR A 156 2.73 -17.39 -30.16
CA THR A 156 2.55 -18.74 -29.61
C THR A 156 1.24 -18.84 -28.84
N HIS A 157 0.54 -19.96 -28.97
CA HIS A 157 -0.67 -20.24 -28.20
C HIS A 157 -0.29 -20.85 -26.85
N TYR A 158 -0.85 -20.30 -25.78
CA TYR A 158 -0.63 -20.78 -24.41
C TYR A 158 -1.96 -21.24 -23.79
N PRO A 159 -1.96 -22.32 -22.99
CA PRO A 159 -3.13 -22.66 -22.19
C PRO A 159 -3.38 -21.58 -21.14
N LEU A 160 -4.65 -21.24 -20.93
CA LEU A 160 -5.06 -20.29 -19.90
C LEU A 160 -5.53 -21.06 -18.66
N LEU A 161 -4.89 -20.77 -17.52
CA LEU A 161 -5.38 -21.16 -16.21
C LEU A 161 -6.02 -19.93 -15.55
N LEU A 162 -7.33 -19.98 -15.33
CA LEU A 162 -8.05 -18.97 -14.56
C LEU A 162 -8.05 -19.38 -13.09
N ILE A 163 -7.47 -18.56 -12.23
CA ILE A 163 -7.52 -18.70 -10.77
C ILE A 163 -8.51 -17.66 -10.25
N VAL A 164 -9.56 -18.11 -9.55
CA VAL A 164 -10.65 -17.29 -9.02
C VAL A 164 -10.65 -17.36 -7.50
#